data_AF-A0A1G1LLW5-F1
#
_entry.id   AF-A0A1G1LLW5-F1
#
_cell.length_a   1.000
_cell.length_b   1.000
_cell.length_c   1.000
_cell.angle_alpha   90.00
_cell.angle_beta   90.00
_cell.angle_gamma   90.00
#
_symmetry.space_group_name_H-M   'P 1'
#
loop_
_entity.id
_entity.type
_entity.pdbx_description
1 polymer ?
#
loop_
_entity_poly.entity_id
_entity_poly.type
_entity_poly.pdbx_seq_one_letter_code
_entity_poly.pdbx_strand_id
1 'polypeptide(L)' 'MTHRKQNLIAKVYGNPRFRGRRVVIIHGKAFPTPSGTAGFKKLKTLLERYPSEIPTIVYVPKAETLILFL' A
#
# COMPACT_ATOMS: atom_id res chain seq x y z
N MET A 1 -15.22 -3.18 8.77
CA MET A 1 -13.97 -3.61 8.08
C MET A 1 -13.58 -4.99 8.60
N THR A 2 -13.22 -5.94 7.73
CA THR A 2 -12.91 -7.33 8.13
C THR A 2 -11.59 -7.40 8.89
N HIS A 3 -11.55 -8.09 10.04
CA HIS A 3 -10.40 -8.21 10.96
C HIS A 3 -9.08 -8.61 10.26
N ARG A 4 -9.18 -9.39 9.18
CA ARG A 4 -8.05 -9.84 8.33
C ARG A 4 -7.32 -8.70 7.63
N LYS A 5 -8.03 -7.65 7.22
CA LYS A 5 -7.46 -6.50 6.49
C LYS A 5 -6.67 -5.60 7.43
N GLN A 6 -7.16 -5.39 8.65
CA GLN A 6 -6.46 -4.65 9.71
C GLN A 6 -5.14 -5.34 10.09
N ASN A 7 -5.15 -6.66 10.27
CA ASN A 7 -3.93 -7.43 10.54
C ASN A 7 -2.89 -7.30 9.42
N LEU A 8 -3.32 -7.25 8.15
CA LEU A 8 -2.40 -7.08 7.03
C LEU A 8 -1.80 -5.67 6.98
N ILE A 9 -2.60 -4.64 7.25
CA ILE A 9 -2.12 -3.26 7.35
C ILE A 9 -1.08 -3.13 8.47
N ALA A 10 -1.35 -3.69 9.65
CA ALA A 10 -0.39 -3.70 10.76
C ALA A 10 0.93 -4.38 10.38
N LYS A 11 0.85 -5.53 9.68
CA LYS A 11 2.04 -6.23 9.14
C LYS A 11 2.81 -5.38 8.11
N VAL A 12 2.11 -4.56 7.32
CA VAL A 12 2.75 -3.64 6.38
C VAL A 12 3.50 -2.52 7.12
N TYR A 13 2.92 -1.91 8.14
CA TYR A 13 3.61 -0.89 8.94
C TYR A 13 4.78 -1.45 9.76
N GLY A 14 4.67 -2.69 10.25
CA GLY A 14 5.73 -3.35 11.02
C GLY A 14 6.90 -3.86 10.18
N ASN A 15 6.79 -3.94 8.85
CA ASN A 15 7.81 -4.52 7.99
C ASN A 15 8.74 -3.44 7.39
N PRO A 16 10.06 -3.45 7.68
CA PRO A 16 11.02 -2.47 7.19
C PRO A 16 11.07 -2.33 5.66
N ARG A 17 10.74 -3.40 4.90
CA ARG A 17 10.73 -3.39 3.43
C ARG A 17 9.78 -2.37 2.83
N PHE A 18 8.75 -1.97 3.57
CA PHE A 18 7.74 -1.04 3.10
C PHE A 18 8.02 0.42 3.51
N ARG A 19 8.96 0.69 4.41
CA ARG A 19 9.29 2.04 4.88
C ARG A 19 9.67 2.96 3.71
N GLY A 20 9.13 4.18 3.73
CA GLY A 20 9.30 5.18 2.69
C GLY A 20 8.60 4.89 1.36
N ARG A 21 7.70 3.90 1.30
CA ARG A 21 7.02 3.48 0.08
C ARG A 21 5.51 3.59 0.21
N ARG A 22 4.85 3.85 -0.92
CA ARG A 22 3.42 3.55 -1.05
C ARG A 22 3.27 2.04 -1.17
N VAL A 23 2.20 1.50 -0.62
CA VAL A 23 1.90 0.06 -0.64
C VAL A 23 0.45 -0.10 -1.08
N VAL A 24 0.26 -0.91 -2.11
CA VAL A 24 -1.07 -1.35 -2.56
C VAL A 24 -1.37 -2.68 -1.89
N ILE A 25 -2.45 -2.71 -1.13
CA ILE A 25 -2.98 -3.90 -0.48
C ILE A 25 -4.21 -4.35 -1.25
N ILE A 26 -4.14 -5.52 -1.87
CA ILE A 26 -5.22 -6.11 -2.67
C ILE A 26 -5.09 -7.63 -2.64
N HIS A 27 -6.20 -8.36 -2.65
CA HIS A 27 -6.22 -9.82 -2.65
C HIS A 27 -5.44 -10.45 -1.48
N GLY A 28 -5.51 -9.83 -0.30
CA GLY A 28 -4.76 -10.27 0.89
C GLY A 28 -3.23 -10.17 0.76
N LYS A 29 -2.72 -9.46 -0.25
CA LYS A 29 -1.28 -9.27 -0.52
C LYS A 29 -0.93 -7.78 -0.48
N ALA A 30 0.33 -7.49 -0.18
CA ALA A 30 0.87 -6.13 -0.12
C ALA A 30 1.99 -5.96 -1.15
N PHE A 31 1.87 -4.93 -1.99
CA PHE A 31 2.82 -4.64 -3.07
C PHE A 31 3.41 -3.25 -2.88
N PRO A 32 4.74 -3.10 -2.71
CA PRO A 32 5.37 -1.79 -2.63
C PRO A 32 5.29 -1.14 -4.01
N THR A 33 4.84 0.11 -4.09
CA THR A 33 4.74 0.87 -5.33
C THR A 33 5.68 2.07 -5.30
N PRO A 34 6.38 2.35 -6.42
CA PRO A 34 7.16 3.57 -6.55
C PRO A 34 6.23 4.79 -6.61
N SER A 35 6.80 5.98 -6.43
CA SER A 35 6.08 7.24 -6.62
C SER A 35 5.84 7.56 -8.11
N GLY A 36 5.01 8.57 -8.36
CA GLY A 36 4.76 9.09 -9.71
C GLY A 36 4.07 8.11 -10.65
N THR A 37 4.36 8.25 -11.95
CA THR A 37 3.71 7.50 -13.03
C THR A 37 3.97 6.00 -12.96
N ALA A 38 5.13 5.57 -12.46
CA ALA A 38 5.44 4.16 -12.26
C ALA A 38 4.53 3.51 -11.20
N GLY A 39 4.17 4.25 -10.16
CA GLY A 39 3.21 3.81 -9.15
C GLY A 39 1.81 3.60 -9.75
N PHE A 40 1.38 4.53 -10.60
CA PHE A 40 0.10 4.44 -11.29
C PHE A 40 0.03 3.24 -12.24
N LYS A 41 1.08 3.02 -13.05
CA LYS A 41 1.17 1.83 -13.92
C LYS A 41 1.05 0.53 -13.11
N LYS A 42 1.76 0.45 -11.98
CA LYS A 42 1.68 -0.72 -11.10
C LYS A 42 0.31 -0.93 -10.48
N LEU A 43 -0.37 0.15 -10.07
CA LEU A 43 -1.75 0.08 -9.58
C LEU A 43 -2.69 -0.43 -10.67
N LYS A 44 -2.58 0.09 -11.90
CA LYS A 44 -3.38 -0.34 -13.05
C LYS A 44 -3.21 -1.84 -13.32
N THR A 45 -1.98 -2.34 -13.38
CA THR A 45 -1.71 -3.78 -13.56
C THR A 45 -2.29 -4.65 -12.44
N LEU A 46 -2.31 -4.14 -11.20
CA LEU A 46 -2.91 -4.87 -10.07
C LEU A 46 -4.45 -4.87 -10.15
N LEU A 47 -5.07 -3.79 -10.61
CA LEU A 47 -6.51 -3.70 -10.84
C LEU A 47 -6.96 -4.62 -11.98
N GLU A 48 -6.19 -4.69 -13.07
CA GLU A 48 -6.45 -5.64 -14.16
C GLU A 48 -6.33 -7.09 -13.71
N ARG A 49 -5.40 -7.39 -12.79
CA ARG A 49 -5.21 -8.73 -12.22
C ARG A 49 -6.31 -9.12 -11.22
N TYR A 50 -6.88 -8.15 -10.50
CA TYR A 50 -7.89 -8.36 -9.47
C TYR A 50 -9.09 -7.42 -9.69
N PRO A 51 -9.86 -7.61 -10.78
CA PRO A 51 -10.84 -6.63 -11.24
C PRO A 51 -12.04 -6.43 -10.29
N SER A 52 -12.35 -7.43 -9.46
CA SER A 52 -13.49 -7.38 -8.53
C SER A 52 -13.11 -6.89 -7.14
N GLU A 53 -11.84 -6.52 -6.90
CA GLU A 53 -11.37 -6.12 -5.59
C GLU A 53 -11.03 -4.63 -5.51
N ILE A 54 -11.36 -4.03 -4.36
CA ILE A 54 -11.06 -2.63 -4.06
C ILE A 54 -9.71 -2.58 -3.32
N PRO A 55 -8.64 -2.02 -3.92
CA PRO A 55 -7.35 -1.92 -3.27
C PRO A 55 -7.40 -0.95 -2.09
N THR A 56 -6.48 -1.14 -1.14
CA THR A 56 -6.18 -0.17 -0.10
C THR A 56 -4.77 0.33 -0.29
N ILE A 57 -4.63 1.64 -0.46
CA ILE A 57 -3.36 2.29 -0.69
C ILE A 57 -2.95 2.93 0.62
N VAL A 58 -1.79 2.54 1.14
CA VAL A 58 -1.20 3.14 2.34
C VAL A 58 0.18 3.68 2.02
N TYR A 59 0.61 4.71 2.73
CA TYR A 59 1.99 5.14 2.73
C TYR A 59 2.61 4.78 4.07
N VAL A 60 3.76 4.10 4.04
CA VAL A 60 4.53 3.79 5.24
C VAL A 60 5.64 4.84 5.34
N PRO A 61 5.56 5.78 6.29
CA PRO A 61 6.53 6.85 6.41
C PRO A 61 7.90 6.32 6.84
N LYS A 62 8.95 7.06 6.50
CA LYS A 62 10.24 6.94 7.20
C LYS A 62 10.15 7.68 8.54
N ALA A 63 11.07 7.38 9.46
CA ALA A 63 11.15 8.08 10.75
C ALA A 63 11.27 9.61 10.57
N GLU A 64 12.04 10.04 9.58
CA GLU A 64 12.28 11.45 9.23
C GLU A 64 11.19 12.09 8.34
N THR A 65 10.06 11.41 8.11
CA THR A 65 8.99 11.95 7.26
C THR A 65 8.12 12.91 8.06
N LEU A 66 8.04 14.17 7.60
CA LEU A 66 7.02 15.11 8.04
C LEU A 66 5.68 14.78 7.38
N ILE A 67 4.66 14.50 8.20
CA ILE A 67 3.28 14.35 7.73
C ILE A 67 2.55 15.65 8.05
N LEU A 68 2.22 16.42 7.01
CA LEU A 68 1.39 17.61 7.14
C LEU A 68 -0.08 17.20 7.09
N PHE A 69 -0.84 17.53 8.14
CA PHE A 69 -2.30 17.47 8.13
C PHE A 69 -2.81 18.90 7.88
N LEU A 70 -3.61 19.07 6.82
CA LEU A 70 -4.31 20.30 6.47
C LEU A 70 -5.80 20.14 6.74
#